data_AF-A0A454D124-F1
#
_entry.id   AF-A0A454D124-F1
#
_cell.length_a   1.000
_cell.length_b   1.000
_cell.length_c   1.000
_cell.angle_alpha   90.00
_cell.angle_beta   90.00
_cell.angle_gamma   90.00
#
_symmetry.space_group_name_H-M   'P 1'
#
loop_
_entity.id
_entity.type
_entity.pdbx_description
1 polymer ?
#
loop_
_entity_poly.entity_id
_entity_poly.type
_entity_poly.pdbx_seq_one_letter_code
_entity_poly.pdbx_strand_id
1 'polypeptide(L)' 'PTVKKKSRIAKRVLMLGSKGGVGLSTISAFLSYSLSQQANLKTLLVEHDTIALNSDIFLGLKGLKAQQNSIDLN' A
#
# COMPACT_ATOMS: atom_id res chain seq x y z
N PRO A 1 -2.86 38.92 -12.35
CA PRO A 1 -3.81 37.90 -11.85
C PRO A 1 -3.09 36.56 -11.52
N THR A 2 -2.81 36.32 -10.24
CA THR A 2 -2.22 35.05 -9.76
C THR A 2 -3.30 33.97 -9.72
N VAL A 3 -3.22 33.00 -10.64
CA VAL A 3 -4.13 31.84 -10.67
C VAL A 3 -3.92 31.03 -9.38
N LYS A 4 -4.88 31.06 -8.45
CA LYS A 4 -4.91 30.15 -7.30
C LYS A 4 -4.99 28.71 -7.84
N LYS A 5 -3.88 27.97 -7.79
CA LYS A 5 -3.89 26.52 -8.06
C LYS A 5 -4.86 25.87 -7.06
N LYS A 6 -5.94 25.28 -7.57
CA LYS A 6 -6.86 24.44 -6.79
C LYS A 6 -6.02 23.40 -6.05
N SER A 7 -6.17 23.30 -4.72
CA SER A 7 -5.44 22.30 -3.93
C SER A 7 -5.76 20.92 -4.48
N ARG A 8 -4.74 20.20 -4.98
CA ARG A 8 -4.93 18.90 -5.61
C ARG A 8 -5.16 17.87 -4.50
N ILE A 9 -6.40 17.39 -4.38
CA ILE A 9 -6.74 16.30 -3.46
C ILE A 9 -6.32 14.98 -4.12
N ALA A 10 -5.50 14.18 -3.43
CA ALA A 10 -5.16 12.84 -3.89
C ALA A 10 -6.40 11.95 -3.89
N LYS A 11 -6.57 11.11 -4.92
CA LYS A 11 -7.65 10.12 -4.95
C LYS A 11 -7.37 9.05 -3.88
N ARG A 12 -8.39 8.68 -3.12
CA ARG A 12 -8.33 7.62 -2.10
C ARG A 12 -9.10 6.41 -2.63
N VAL A 13 -8.47 5.26 -2.63
CA VAL A 13 -9.06 3.99 -3.06
C VAL A 13 -8.98 3.02 -1.90
N LEU A 14 -10.12 2.45 -1.51
CA LEU A 14 -10.20 1.43 -0.49
C LEU A 14 -10.29 0.07 -1.18
N MET A 15 -9.36 -0.83 -0.88
CA MET A 15 -9.35 -2.21 -1.38
C MET A 15 -9.93 -3.11 -0.29
N LEU A 16 -10.96 -3.89 -0.62
CA LEU A 16 -11.63 -4.82 0.30
C LEU A 16 -11.59 -6.24 -0.27
N GLY A 17 -11.32 -7.20 0.60
CA GLY A 17 -11.39 -8.63 0.31
C GLY A 17 -12.57 -9.26 1.03
N SER A 18 -13.13 -10.34 0.47
CA SER A 18 -14.25 -11.06 1.08
C SER A 18 -13.81 -11.98 2.23
N LYS A 19 -12.57 -12.50 2.16
CA LYS A 19 -11.95 -13.42 3.14
C LYS A 19 -10.43 -13.23 3.11
N GLY A 20 -9.73 -13.80 4.10
CA GLY A 20 -8.27 -13.92 4.07
C GLY A 20 -7.79 -14.83 2.94
N GLY A 21 -6.57 -14.62 2.45
CA GLY A 21 -5.95 -15.46 1.41
C GLY A 21 -6.43 -15.21 -0.03
N VAL A 22 -7.34 -14.27 -0.27
CA VAL A 22 -7.81 -13.91 -1.63
C VAL A 22 -6.78 -13.10 -2.45
N GLY A 23 -5.61 -12.82 -1.89
CA GLY A 23 -4.55 -12.05 -2.55
C GLY A 23 -4.76 -10.53 -2.52
N LEU A 24 -5.54 -10.00 -1.57
CA LEU A 24 -5.83 -8.57 -1.46
C LEU A 24 -4.55 -7.73 -1.34
N SER A 25 -3.61 -8.12 -0.47
CA SER A 25 -2.33 -7.45 -0.28
C SER A 25 -1.48 -7.49 -1.54
N THR A 26 -1.46 -8.62 -2.26
CA THR A 26 -0.72 -8.76 -3.53
C THR A 26 -1.26 -7.82 -4.60
N ILE A 27 -2.59 -7.77 -4.77
CA ILE A 27 -3.24 -6.88 -5.75
C ILE A 27 -2.99 -5.41 -5.38
N SER A 28 -3.10 -5.08 -4.09
CA SER A 28 -2.89 -3.71 -3.59
C SER A 28 -1.44 -3.24 -3.79
N ALA A 29 -0.46 -4.13 -3.54
CA ALA A 29 0.95 -3.88 -3.80
C ALA A 29 1.23 -3.68 -5.30
N PHE A 30 0.75 -4.59 -6.15
CA PHE A 30 0.93 -4.49 -7.60
C PHE A 30 0.29 -3.23 -8.18
N LEU A 31 -0.93 -2.92 -7.77
CA LEU A 31 -1.62 -1.70 -8.22
C LEU A 31 -0.84 -0.44 -7.80
N SER A 32 -0.32 -0.42 -6.58
CA SER A 32 0.48 0.70 -6.09
C SER A 32 1.78 0.85 -6.87
N TYR A 33 2.44 -0.26 -7.18
CA TYR A 33 3.62 -0.28 -8.05
C TYR A 33 3.29 0.25 -9.45
N SER A 34 2.21 -0.22 -10.09
CA SER A 34 1.78 0.25 -11.40
C SER A 34 1.46 1.75 -11.41
N LEU A 35 0.75 2.25 -10.40
CA LEU A 35 0.43 3.68 -10.30
C LEU A 35 1.70 4.53 -10.08
N SER A 36 2.64 4.04 -9.27
CA SER A 36 3.92 4.72 -9.03
C SER A 36 4.82 4.69 -10.26
N GLN A 37 5.12 3.52 -10.80
CA GLN A 37 6.15 3.33 -11.81
C GLN A 37 5.65 3.46 -13.25
N GLN A 38 4.46 2.93 -13.55
CA GLN A 38 3.93 2.95 -14.92
C GLN A 38 3.18 4.25 -15.21
N ALA A 39 2.36 4.73 -14.26
CA ALA A 39 1.60 5.97 -14.43
C ALA A 39 2.34 7.23 -13.92
N ASN A 40 3.51 7.07 -13.29
CA ASN A 40 4.31 8.15 -12.71
C ASN A 40 3.52 9.06 -11.74
N LEU A 41 2.66 8.45 -10.92
CA LEU A 41 1.82 9.14 -9.96
C LEU A 41 2.40 8.99 -8.54
N LYS A 42 2.36 10.08 -7.77
CA LYS A 42 2.64 10.01 -6.33
C LYS A 42 1.60 9.12 -5.67
N THR A 43 2.02 7.93 -5.28
CA THR A 43 1.14 6.86 -4.78
C THR A 43 1.55 6.51 -3.36
N LEU A 44 0.56 6.34 -2.48
CA LEU A 44 0.73 5.90 -1.11
C LEU A 44 -0.12 4.66 -0.91
N LEU A 45 0.51 3.55 -0.50
CA LEU A 45 -0.17 2.35 -0.05
C LEU A 45 -0.23 2.37 1.47
N VAL A 46 -1.42 2.12 2.03
CA VAL A 46 -1.64 1.98 3.47
C VAL A 46 -2.22 0.60 3.72
N GLU A 47 -1.44 -0.29 4.33
CA GLU A 47 -1.91 -1.62 4.73
C GLU A 47 -2.55 -1.52 6.13
N HIS A 48 -3.78 -2.03 6.27
CA HIS A 48 -4.48 -2.11 7.56
C HIS A 48 -4.58 -3.55 8.08
N ASP A 49 -4.09 -4.54 7.34
CA ASP A 49 -4.03 -5.93 7.79
C ASP A 49 -2.80 -6.15 8.67
N THR A 50 -3.00 -6.08 9.98
CA THR A 50 -1.93 -6.25 10.98
C THR A 50 -1.49 -7.70 11.15
N ILE A 51 -2.28 -8.67 10.66
CA ILE A 51 -2.01 -10.10 10.85
C ILE A 51 -1.15 -10.64 9.69
N ALA A 52 -1.36 -10.11 8.47
CA ALA A 52 -0.67 -10.52 7.25
C ALA A 52 0.15 -9.39 6.62
N LEU A 53 1.02 -8.75 7.41
CA LEU A 53 1.98 -7.72 6.96
C LEU A 53 3.02 -8.34 6.02
N ASN A 54 2.66 -8.46 4.75
CA ASN A 54 3.51 -9.03 3.68
C ASN A 54 3.67 -8.08 2.48
N SER A 55 3.14 -6.85 2.55
CA SER A 55 3.18 -5.94 1.40
C SER A 55 4.55 -5.37 1.10
N ASP A 56 5.42 -5.28 2.10
CA ASP A 56 6.85 -5.03 1.93
C ASP A 56 7.53 -6.11 1.07
N ILE A 57 7.20 -7.38 1.33
CA ILE A 57 7.64 -8.54 0.53
C ILE A 57 7.09 -8.44 -0.89
N PHE A 58 5.79 -8.18 -1.06
CA PHE A 58 5.15 -8.08 -2.38
C PHE A 58 5.66 -6.89 -3.21
N LEU A 59 6.05 -5.79 -2.56
CA LEU A 59 6.69 -4.65 -3.21
C LEU A 59 8.19 -4.87 -3.48
N GLY A 60 8.75 -6.00 -3.04
CA GLY A 60 10.17 -6.32 -3.23
C GLY A 60 11.10 -5.36 -2.50
N LEU A 61 10.65 -4.77 -1.39
CA LEU A 61 11.43 -3.81 -0.60
C LEU A 61 12.56 -4.55 0.12
N LYS A 62 13.74 -4.61 -0.51
CA LYS A 62 14.93 -5.25 0.04
C LYS A 62 15.43 -4.47 1.27
N GLY A 63 15.56 -5.15 2.41
CA GLY A 63 16.20 -4.61 3.61
C GLY A 63 15.26 -4.18 4.74
N LEU A 64 13.95 -4.21 4.52
CA LEU A 64 12.99 -4.14 5.63
C LEU A 64 12.88 -5.55 6.23
N LYS A 65 13.32 -5.70 7.48
CA LYS A 65 13.01 -6.91 8.25
C LYS A 65 11.49 -6.92 8.44
N ALA A 66 10.85 -8.07 8.22
CA ALA A 66 9.47 -8.28 8.64
C ALA A 66 9.34 -7.74 10.06
N GLN A 67 8.46 -6.75 10.28
CA GLN A 67 8.25 -6.25 11.63
C GLN A 67 7.75 -7.42 12.46
N GLN A 68 8.58 -7.84 13.43
CA GLN A 68 8.14 -8.73 14.49
C GLN A 68 7.03 -8.01 15.23
N ASN A 69 5.81 -8.53 15.11
CA ASN A 69 4.69 -8.01 15.87
C ASN A 69 4.94 -8.30 17.36
N SER A 70 4.67 -7.32 18.22
CA SER A 70 4.83 -7.47 19.68
C SER A 70 3.93 -8.53 20.32
N ILE A 71 3.00 -9.09 19.55
CA ILE A 71 2.14 -10.23 19.93
C ILE A 71 2.90 -11.56 19.97
N ASP A 72 4.04 -11.68 19.29
CA ASP A 72 4.87 -12.89 19.32
C ASP A 72 5.88 -12.92 20.48
N LEU A 73 5.80 -11.96 21.41
CA LEU A 73 6.72 -11.81 22.55
C LEU A 73 6.19 -12.41 23.87
N ASN A 74 5.21 -13.31 23.82
CA ASN A 74 4.67 -13.96 25.01
C ASN A 74 4.88 -15.47 25.03
#